data_AF-A0A5B8T1V9-F1
#
_entry.id   AF-A0A5B8T1V9-F1
#
_cell.length_a   1.000
_cell.length_b   1.000
_cell.length_c   1.000
_cell.angle_alpha   90.00
_cell.angle_beta   90.00
_cell.angle_gamma   90.00
#
_symmetry.space_group_name_H-M   'P 1'
#
loop_
_entity.id
_entity.type
_entity.pdbx_description
1 polymer ?
#
loop_
_entity_poly.entity_id
_entity_poly.type
_entity_poly.pdbx_seq_one_letter_code
_entity_poly.pdbx_strand_id
1 'polypeptide(L)' 'MTASNNHPQQWPQWMNRSKAHQYISVADNTFIKRYVKTGKVKAYPTEHGTRYNRDEIDEAVRHYYD' A
#
# COMPACT_ATOMS: atom_id res chain seq x y z
N MET A 1 11.69 -21.14 -3.96
CA MET A 1 11.15 -20.61 -2.70
C MET A 1 11.39 -19.11 -2.74
N THR A 2 10.33 -18.34 -3.02
CA THR A 2 10.38 -16.92 -3.34
C THR A 2 10.97 -16.12 -2.19
N ALA A 3 11.90 -15.22 -2.52
CA ALA A 3 12.57 -14.35 -1.57
C ALA A 3 11.56 -13.72 -0.61
N SER A 4 11.64 -14.11 0.67
CA SER A 4 11.04 -13.35 1.75
C SER A 4 11.71 -11.99 1.73
N ASN A 5 11.08 -11.00 1.08
CA ASN A 5 11.38 -9.59 1.31
C ASN A 5 11.05 -9.33 2.77
N ASN A 6 12.06 -9.57 3.59
CA ASN A 6 12.05 -9.53 5.04
C ASN A 6 12.00 -8.04 5.45
N HIS A 7 10.90 -7.36 5.12
CA HIS A 7 10.53 -6.18 5.89
C HIS A 7 10.25 -6.74 7.28
N PRO A 8 11.03 -6.36 8.30
CA PRO A 8 10.81 -6.84 9.65
C PRO A 8 9.34 -6.65 9.98
N GLN A 9 8.78 -7.63 10.69
CA GLN A 9 7.38 -7.85 11.06
C GLN A 9 6.68 -6.64 11.73
N GLN A 10 6.63 -5.50 11.05
CA GLN A 10 6.21 -4.20 11.57
C GLN A 10 4.95 -3.70 10.85
N TRP A 11 4.70 -4.17 9.61
CA TRP A 11 3.56 -3.75 8.80
C TRP A 11 2.57 -4.90 8.58
N PRO A 12 1.30 -4.74 8.97
CA PRO A 12 0.27 -5.75 8.74
C PRO A 12 -0.08 -5.85 7.25
N GLN A 13 -0.60 -6.99 6.82
CA GLN A 13 -1.07 -7.20 5.44
C GLN A 13 -2.13 -6.17 5.02
N TRP A 14 -3.03 -5.83 5.95
CA TRP A 14 -4.12 -4.88 5.73
C TRP A 14 -3.83 -3.58 6.49
N MET A 15 -3.42 -2.56 5.74
CA MET A 15 -3.06 -1.26 6.29
C MET A 15 -4.21 -0.27 6.14
N ASN A 16 -4.39 0.62 7.12
CA ASN A 16 -5.21 1.81 6.90
C ASN A 16 -4.43 2.83 6.06
N ARG A 17 -5.12 3.88 5.61
CA ARG A 17 -4.52 4.96 4.80
C ARG A 17 -3.24 5.52 5.42
N SER A 18 -3.26 5.84 6.72
CA SER A 18 -2.13 6.42 7.45
C SER A 18 -0.90 5.52 7.45
N LYS A 19 -1.08 4.20 7.61
CA LYS A 19 0.02 3.24 7.54
C LYS A 19 0.48 3.00 6.10
N ALA A 20 -0.43 2.97 5.14
CA ALA A 20 -0.12 2.70 3.75
C ALA A 20 0.80 3.77 3.12
N HIS A 21 0.54 5.06 3.36
CA HIS A 21 1.43 6.11 2.83
C HIS A 21 2.79 6.13 3.55
N GLN A 22 2.84 5.78 4.84
CA GLN A 22 4.09 5.64 5.60
C GLN A 22 4.92 4.45 5.14
N TYR A 23 4.28 3.32 4.81
CA TYR A 23 4.95 2.10 4.34
C TYR A 23 5.81 2.38 3.09
N ILE A 24 5.31 3.19 2.16
CA ILE A 24 6.03 3.59 0.95
C ILE A 24 6.74 4.95 1.08
N SER A 25 6.77 5.52 2.29
CA SER A 25 7.39 6.81 2.61
C SER A 25 6.95 7.97 1.68
N VAL A 26 5.67 8.04 1.34
CA VAL A 26 5.09 9.16 0.56
C VAL A 26 4.10 9.97 1.38
N ALA A 27 3.82 11.19 0.91
CA ALA A 27 2.73 12.00 1.44
C ALA A 27 1.37 11.33 1.21
N ASP A 28 0.49 11.45 2.20
CA ASP A 28 -0.86 10.87 2.16
C ASP A 28 -1.67 11.30 0.91
N ASN A 29 -1.59 12.58 0.54
CA ASN A 29 -2.21 13.09 -0.69
C ASN A 29 -1.63 12.47 -1.96
N THR A 30 -0.32 12.18 -1.97
CA THR A 30 0.35 11.52 -3.10
C THR A 30 -0.09 10.07 -3.21
N PHE A 31 -0.22 9.37 -2.08
CA PHE A 31 -0.74 8.00 -2.05
C PHE A 31 -2.14 7.94 -2.67
N ILE A 32 -3.07 8.78 -2.22
CA ILE A 32 -4.43 8.78 -2.78
C ILE A 32 -4.44 9.18 -4.27
N LYS A 33 -3.72 10.24 -4.66
CA LYS A 33 -3.77 10.74 -6.04
C LYS A 33 -3.07 9.82 -7.04
N ARG A 34 -1.94 9.22 -6.69
CA ARG A 34 -1.10 8.45 -7.63
C ARG A 34 -1.28 6.95 -7.55
N TYR A 35 -1.80 6.43 -6.44
CA TYR A 35 -1.95 4.99 -6.24
C TYR A 35 -3.42 4.58 -6.18
N VAL A 36 -4.24 5.28 -5.40
CA VAL A 36 -5.67 4.92 -5.26
C VAL A 36 -6.49 5.42 -6.44
N LYS A 37 -6.40 6.70 -6.81
CA LYS A 37 -7.18 7.28 -7.92
C LYS A 37 -6.80 6.74 -9.29
N THR A 38 -5.55 6.30 -9.46
CA THR A 38 -5.07 5.68 -10.71
C THR A 38 -5.45 4.21 -10.82
N GLY A 39 -6.02 3.61 -9.75
CA GLY A 39 -6.38 2.20 -9.71
C GLY A 39 -5.21 1.25 -9.48
N LYS A 40 -4.00 1.76 -9.17
CA LYS A 40 -2.83 0.93 -8.85
C LYS A 40 -2.96 0.19 -7.52
N VAL A 41 -3.65 0.79 -6.55
CA VAL A 41 -3.96 0.18 -5.25
C VAL A 41 -5.46 0.25 -5.00
N LYS A 42 -6.07 -0.88 -4.64
CA LYS A 42 -7.51 -0.92 -4.37
C LYS A 42 -7.81 -0.50 -2.94
N ALA A 43 -8.85 0.31 -2.82
CA ALA A 43 -9.44 0.69 -1.55
C ALA A 43 -10.51 -0.33 -1.16
N TYR A 44 -10.27 -1.13 -0.12
CA TYR A 44 -11.24 -2.09 0.38
C TYR A 44 -12.04 -1.46 1.52
N PRO A 45 -13.33 -1.14 1.33
CA PRO A 45 -14.17 -0.67 2.41
C PRO A 45 -14.44 -1.83 3.39
N THR A 46 -14.12 -1.65 4.67
CA THR A 46 -14.50 -2.58 5.73
C THR A 46 -15.32 -1.84 6.79
N GLU A 47 -15.92 -2.58 7.73
CA GLU A 47 -16.72 -2.00 8.82
C GLU A 47 -15.94 -1.00 9.68
N HIS A 48 -14.60 -1.10 9.70
CA HIS A 48 -13.70 -0.22 10.42
C HIS A 48 -13.00 0.82 9.53
N GLY A 49 -13.50 1.03 8.30
CA GLY A 49 -12.99 1.99 7.33
C GLY A 49 -12.18 1.37 6.19
N THR A 50 -11.59 2.20 5.34
CA THR A 50 -10.86 1.72 4.16
C THR A 50 -9.51 1.09 4.53
N ARG A 51 -9.29 -0.13 4.04
CA ARG A 51 -8.03 -0.86 4.14
C ARG A 51 -7.39 -1.02 2.76
N TYR A 52 -6.07 -1.09 2.74
CA TYR A 52 -5.24 -1.26 1.58
C TYR A 52 -4.37 -2.50 1.77
N ASN A 53 -4.26 -3.32 0.72
CA ASN A 53 -3.46 -4.53 0.76
C ASN A 53 -1.98 -4.18 0.54
N ARG A 54 -1.11 -4.70 1.40
CA ARG A 54 0.34 -4.52 1.32
C ARG A 54 0.91 -5.01 -0.01
N ASP A 55 0.49 -6.16 -0.50
CA ASP A 55 1.04 -6.74 -1.74
C ASP A 55 0.71 -5.84 -2.93
N GLU A 56 -0.54 -5.37 -3.04
CA GLU A 56 -0.92 -4.43 -4.10
C GLU A 56 -0.15 -3.10 -4.02
N ILE A 57 0.16 -2.63 -2.81
CA ILE A 57 1.00 -1.45 -2.63
C ILE A 57 2.44 -1.73 -3.08
N ASP A 58 3.00 -2.90 -2.74
CA ASP A 58 4.35 -3.30 -3.14
C ASP A 58 4.46 -3.44 -4.66
N GLU A 59 3.48 -4.08 -5.29
CA GLU A 59 3.34 -4.16 -6.75
C GLU A 59 3.25 -2.76 -7.36
N ALA A 60 2.41 -1.90 -6.82
CA ALA A 60 2.24 -0.55 -7.33
C ALA A 60 3.51 0.32 -7.23
N VAL A 61 4.32 0.13 -6.19
CA VAL A 61 5.64 0.78 -6.04
C VAL A 61 6.65 0.19 -7.01
N ARG A 62 6.68 -1.13 -7.15
CA ARG A 62 7.60 -1.81 -8.08
C ARG A 62 7.33 -1.42 -9.53
N HIS A 63 6.06 -1.25 -9.90
CA HIS A 63 5.62 -0.78 -11.21
C HIS A 63 5.59 0.76 -11.34
N TYR A 64 6.21 1.51 -10.43
CA TYR A 64 6.27 2.97 -10.51
C TYR A 64 7.46 3.49 -11.34
N TYR A 65 8.50 2.66 -11.55
CA TYR A 65 9.73 3.04 -12.26
C TYR A 65 9.81 2.53 -13.72
N ASP A 66 8.70 2.05 -14.28
CA ASP A 66 8.55 1.76 -15.71
C ASP A 66 7.89 2.96 -16.40
#